data_AF-A0A2A6CQS6-F1
#
_entry.id   AF-A0A2A6CQS6-F1
#
_cell.length_a   1.000
_cell.length_b   1.000
_cell.length_c   1.000
_cell.angle_alpha   90.00
_cell.angle_beta   90.00
_cell.angle_gamma   90.00
#
_symmetry.space_group_name_H-M   'P 1'
#
loop_
_entity.id
_entity.type
_entity.pdbx_description
1 polymer ?
#
loop_
_entity_poly.entity_id
_entity_poly.type
_entity_poly.pdbx_seq_one_letter_code
_entity_poly.pdbx_strand_id
1 'polypeptide(L)'
;MASTTVSSLPPIICYTDGSCREVNGKGVASGIGIYFGPAHPLNTSKRLDGPRHESGVAEIIAVQIALTKIHKWSGFNNQSVIIRTDYMGIIDAMVNRNYGRFAEMYDDLRKSAEKFPSGVTFDHVVSHEGEEGNEEADRLARMAINLGVSIAKSRRGHSLIRSKSAHVKGRRSAIARRHGRMTDVRVVPSPVPNRRKVNKRKRAKANRIANESALRFMNNQKKN
;
A
#
# COMPACT_ATOMS: atom_id res chain seq x y z
N MET A 1 9.35 -48.95 17.25
CA MET A 1 8.78 -47.59 17.39
C MET A 1 9.49 -46.72 16.36
N ALA A 2 8.88 -46.46 15.21
CA ALA A 2 9.48 -45.61 14.19
C ALA A 2 9.46 -44.16 14.71
N SER A 3 10.64 -43.57 14.90
CA SER A 3 10.78 -42.16 15.23
C SER A 3 10.37 -41.37 14.00
N THR A 4 9.14 -40.85 14.00
CA THR A 4 8.65 -39.97 12.94
C THR A 4 9.43 -38.67 13.03
N THR A 5 10.50 -38.55 12.26
CA THR A 5 11.15 -37.28 11.99
C THR A 5 10.09 -36.37 11.37
N VAL A 6 9.56 -35.43 12.15
CA VAL A 6 8.77 -34.32 11.64
C VAL A 6 9.71 -33.55 10.72
N SER A 7 9.60 -33.78 9.42
CA SER A 7 10.34 -33.03 8.41
C SER A 7 9.89 -31.58 8.50
N SER A 8 10.57 -30.74 9.28
CA SER A 8 10.31 -29.32 9.32
C SER A 8 10.60 -28.75 7.93
N LEU A 9 9.58 -28.21 7.28
CA LEU A 9 9.74 -27.51 6.01
C LEU A 9 10.81 -26.41 6.16
N PRO A 10 11.57 -26.11 5.10
CA PRO A 10 12.56 -25.04 5.16
C PRO A 10 11.89 -23.71 5.53
N PRO A 11 12.59 -22.84 6.28
CA PRO A 11 12.02 -21.55 6.66
C PRO A 11 11.78 -20.66 5.44
N ILE A 12 10.75 -19.83 5.51
CA ILE A 12 10.56 -18.74 4.54
C ILE A 12 11.52 -17.61 4.92
N ILE A 13 12.49 -17.33 4.07
CA ILE A 13 13.41 -16.21 4.23
C ILE A 13 12.85 -15.00 3.48
N CYS A 14 12.79 -13.87 4.16
CA CYS A 14 12.26 -12.62 3.62
C CYS A 14 13.19 -11.46 4.01
N TYR A 15 13.67 -10.72 3.02
CA TYR A 15 14.41 -9.48 3.19
C TYR A 15 13.48 -8.29 3.15
N THR A 16 13.71 -7.31 4.01
CA THR A 16 12.89 -6.09 4.08
C THR A 16 13.76 -4.85 4.24
N ASP A 17 13.38 -3.78 3.56
CA ASP A 17 14.04 -2.47 3.64
C ASP A 17 13.02 -1.32 3.54
N GLY A 18 13.34 -0.19 4.17
CA GLY A 18 12.55 1.03 4.23
C GLY A 18 13.32 2.26 3.76
N SER A 19 13.08 2.69 2.53
CA SER A 19 13.70 3.92 2.00
C SER A 19 12.87 5.16 2.33
N CYS A 20 13.52 6.26 2.71
CA CYS A 20 12.91 7.57 2.88
C CYS A 20 13.82 8.67 2.32
N ARG A 21 13.37 9.40 1.29
CA ARG A 21 14.21 10.41 0.62
C ARG A 21 13.40 11.52 -0.04
N GLU A 22 14.08 12.63 -0.28
CA GLU A 22 13.51 13.73 -1.06
C GLU A 22 13.32 13.35 -2.53
N VAL A 23 12.23 13.83 -3.11
CA VAL A 23 11.80 13.49 -4.46
C VAL A 23 11.78 14.75 -5.33
N ASN A 24 12.91 15.14 -5.91
CA ASN A 24 13.05 16.17 -6.96
C ASN A 24 12.10 17.38 -6.79
N GLY A 25 12.15 18.05 -5.63
CA GLY A 25 11.34 19.24 -5.33
C GLY A 25 9.84 18.98 -5.08
N LYS A 26 9.45 17.71 -4.86
CA LYS A 26 8.07 17.30 -4.52
C LYS A 26 7.91 16.89 -3.06
N GLY A 27 8.93 17.16 -2.24
CA GLY A 27 9.00 16.78 -0.83
C GLY A 27 9.56 15.37 -0.61
N VAL A 28 9.53 14.94 0.64
CA VAL A 28 10.01 13.62 1.08
C VAL A 28 8.98 12.55 0.74
N ALA A 29 9.44 11.36 0.39
CA ALA A 29 8.62 10.18 0.23
C ALA A 29 9.28 8.96 0.87
N SER A 30 8.47 7.99 1.27
CA SER A 30 8.92 6.71 1.77
C SER A 30 8.43 5.57 0.87
N GLY A 31 9.26 4.55 0.73
CA GLY A 31 8.96 3.33 0.01
C GLY A 31 9.43 2.13 0.82
N ILE A 32 8.78 1.00 0.59
CA ILE A 32 9.17 -0.27 1.20
C ILE A 32 9.55 -1.28 0.13
N GLY A 33 10.55 -2.08 0.45
CA GLY A 33 11.01 -3.23 -0.31
C GLY A 33 10.80 -4.49 0.49
N ILE A 34 10.26 -5.53 -0.15
CA ILE A 34 10.10 -6.86 0.43
C ILE A 34 10.54 -7.85 -0.64
N TYR A 35 11.53 -8.68 -0.32
CA TYR A 35 12.15 -9.60 -1.26
C TYR A 35 12.26 -11.02 -0.69
N PHE A 36 11.80 -11.99 -1.47
CA PHE A 36 11.80 -13.41 -1.12
C PHE A 36 12.69 -14.26 -2.05
N GLY A 37 13.27 -13.64 -3.09
CA GLY A 37 14.02 -14.32 -4.14
C GLY A 37 13.58 -13.90 -5.55
N PRO A 38 14.35 -14.29 -6.58
CA PRO A 38 14.09 -13.87 -7.96
C PRO A 38 12.68 -14.24 -8.42
N ALA A 39 11.97 -13.25 -8.98
CA ALA A 39 10.61 -13.40 -9.49
C ALA A 39 9.56 -13.98 -8.51
N HIS A 40 9.84 -13.98 -7.19
CA HIS A 40 8.91 -14.51 -6.21
C HIS A 40 7.61 -13.68 -6.17
N PRO A 41 6.41 -14.29 -6.18
CA PRO A 41 5.14 -13.56 -6.31
C PRO A 41 4.83 -12.63 -5.14
N LEU A 42 5.48 -12.82 -3.98
CA LEU A 42 5.31 -11.95 -2.82
C LEU A 42 6.25 -10.74 -2.82
N ASN A 43 7.21 -10.65 -3.76
CA ASN A 43 8.08 -9.48 -3.87
C ASN A 43 7.25 -8.21 -3.99
N THR A 44 7.66 -7.15 -3.29
CA THR A 44 6.87 -5.93 -3.15
C THR A 44 7.78 -4.71 -3.23
N SER A 45 7.44 -3.81 -4.17
CA SER A 45 7.93 -2.43 -4.19
C SER A 45 6.71 -1.54 -4.04
N LYS A 46 6.53 -0.93 -2.85
CA LYS A 46 5.32 -0.15 -2.55
C LYS A 46 5.66 1.20 -1.94
N ARG A 47 5.10 2.28 -2.50
CA ARG A 47 5.22 3.62 -1.94
C ARG A 47 4.28 3.73 -0.74
N LEU A 48 4.75 4.31 0.35
CA LEU A 48 3.89 4.62 1.48
C LEU A 48 3.16 5.93 1.23
N ASP A 49 1.85 5.91 1.46
CA ASP A 49 1.00 7.09 1.41
C ASP A 49 0.88 7.68 2.81
N GLY A 50 0.95 8.99 2.92
CA GLY A 50 0.76 9.68 4.20
C GLY A 50 1.54 11.00 4.28
N PRO A 51 1.25 11.81 5.30
CA PRO A 51 1.98 13.05 5.54
C PRO A 51 3.32 12.82 6.25
N ARG A 52 3.51 11.67 6.90
CA ARG A 52 4.72 11.33 7.65
C ARG A 52 5.59 10.39 6.81
N HIS A 53 6.79 10.85 6.51
CA HIS A 53 7.82 10.10 5.83
C HIS A 53 9.05 10.05 6.74
N GLU A 54 9.38 8.84 7.20
CA GLU A 54 10.46 8.56 8.15
C GLU A 54 10.98 7.16 7.85
N SER A 55 12.31 6.99 7.81
CA SER A 55 12.94 5.71 7.46
C SER A 55 12.53 4.61 8.42
N GLY A 56 12.69 4.79 9.73
CA GLY A 56 12.31 3.78 10.74
C GLY A 56 10.83 3.37 10.69
N VAL A 57 9.93 4.28 10.29
CA VAL A 57 8.50 3.93 10.06
C VAL A 57 8.36 3.04 8.82
N ALA A 58 9.10 3.34 7.75
CA ALA A 58 9.10 2.54 6.53
C ALA A 58 9.64 1.12 6.79
N GLU A 59 10.73 1.00 7.56
CA GLU A 59 11.31 -0.28 7.97
C GLU A 59 10.28 -1.17 8.67
N ILE A 60 9.62 -0.63 9.70
CA ILE A 60 8.65 -1.42 10.49
C ILE A 60 7.43 -1.80 9.64
N ILE A 61 6.96 -0.89 8.77
CA ILE A 61 5.83 -1.17 7.87
C ILE A 61 6.21 -2.24 6.83
N ALA A 62 7.45 -2.26 6.33
CA ALA A 62 7.91 -3.28 5.39
C ALA A 62 7.74 -4.68 5.99
N VAL A 63 8.18 -4.87 7.24
CA VAL A 63 8.04 -6.14 7.97
C VAL A 63 6.58 -6.49 8.25
N GLN A 64 5.76 -5.54 8.74
CA GLN A 64 4.34 -5.79 9.00
C GLN A 64 3.60 -6.26 7.73
N ILE A 65 3.91 -5.65 6.58
CA ILE A 65 3.34 -6.04 5.29
C ILE A 65 3.88 -7.40 4.85
N ALA A 66 5.17 -7.68 5.03
CA ALA A 66 5.77 -8.98 4.72
C ALA A 66 5.05 -10.11 5.46
N LEU A 67 4.92 -9.99 6.79
CA LEU A 67 4.20 -10.97 7.62
C LEU A 67 2.74 -11.13 7.17
N THR A 68 2.05 -10.02 6.91
CA THR A 68 0.67 -10.08 6.40
C THR A 68 0.58 -10.81 5.06
N LYS A 69 1.55 -10.62 4.17
CA LYS A 69 1.58 -11.27 2.85
C LYS A 69 1.87 -12.77 2.97
N ILE A 70 2.84 -13.16 3.78
CA ILE A 70 3.16 -14.57 4.01
C ILE A 70 1.95 -15.30 4.58
N HIS A 71 1.33 -14.75 5.63
CA HIS A 71 0.19 -15.38 6.29
C HIS A 71 -1.04 -15.58 5.37
N LYS A 72 -1.18 -14.73 4.34
CA LYS A 72 -2.28 -14.81 3.36
C LYS A 72 -1.91 -15.59 2.09
N TRP A 73 -0.66 -15.99 1.95
CA TRP A 73 -0.18 -16.66 0.75
C TRP A 73 -0.60 -18.13 0.77
N SER A 74 -1.19 -18.62 -0.32
CA SER A 74 -1.65 -20.02 -0.43
C SER A 74 -0.51 -21.04 -0.37
N GLY A 75 0.74 -20.62 -0.58
CA GLY A 75 1.93 -21.47 -0.42
C GLY A 75 2.45 -21.56 1.01
N PHE A 76 1.90 -20.77 1.95
CA PHE A 76 2.31 -20.85 3.35
C PHE A 76 1.74 -22.12 4.00
N ASN A 77 2.64 -22.99 4.47
CA ASN A 77 2.28 -24.25 5.11
C ASN A 77 2.83 -24.35 6.54
N ASN A 78 2.59 -23.30 7.35
CA ASN A 78 3.06 -23.19 8.73
C ASN A 78 4.58 -23.36 8.90
N GLN A 79 5.37 -22.97 7.90
CA GLN A 79 6.83 -22.89 8.02
C GLN A 79 7.21 -21.79 9.03
N SER A 80 8.37 -21.92 9.67
CA SER A 80 8.98 -20.78 10.36
C SER A 80 9.34 -19.69 9.34
N VAL A 81 9.36 -18.45 9.81
CA VAL A 81 9.72 -17.29 8.98
C VAL A 81 10.96 -16.62 9.55
N ILE A 82 11.89 -16.24 8.67
CA ILE A 82 13.08 -15.48 9.02
C ILE A 82 12.98 -14.13 8.29
N ILE A 83 12.83 -13.05 9.06
CA ILE A 83 12.88 -11.68 8.54
C ILE A 83 14.33 -11.19 8.64
N ARG A 84 14.89 -10.78 7.51
CA ARG A 84 16.24 -10.19 7.40
C ARG A 84 16.13 -8.70 7.10
N THR A 85 16.76 -7.88 7.93
CA THR A 85 16.77 -6.41 7.81
C THR A 85 18.07 -5.83 8.35
N ASP A 86 18.53 -4.73 7.79
CA ASP A 86 19.68 -3.97 8.31
C ASP A 86 19.25 -2.92 9.36
N TYR A 87 17.95 -2.79 9.63
CA TYR A 87 17.44 -1.86 10.63
C TYR A 87 17.48 -2.46 12.04
N MET A 88 18.60 -2.20 12.74
CA MET A 88 18.82 -2.61 14.14
C MET A 88 17.68 -2.26 15.10
N GLY A 89 16.93 -1.19 14.84
CA GLY A 89 15.78 -0.81 15.67
C GLY A 89 14.72 -1.90 15.81
N ILE A 90 14.50 -2.71 14.76
CA ILE A 90 13.61 -3.87 14.82
C ILE A 90 14.26 -4.99 15.62
N ILE A 91 15.52 -5.32 15.34
CA ILE A 91 16.27 -6.39 16.02
C ILE A 91 16.25 -6.16 17.54
N ASP A 92 16.67 -4.97 17.97
CA ASP A 92 16.70 -4.59 19.38
C ASP A 92 15.31 -4.65 20.01
N ALA A 93 14.28 -4.18 19.29
CA ALA A 93 12.91 -4.19 19.80
C ALA A 93 12.32 -5.60 19.93
N MET A 94 12.70 -6.54 19.06
CA MET A 94 12.22 -7.91 19.12
C MET A 94 12.93 -8.71 20.23
N VAL A 95 14.19 -8.39 20.54
CA VAL A 95 14.96 -9.03 21.63
C VAL A 95 14.60 -8.43 22.99
N ASN A 96 14.68 -7.11 23.15
CA ASN A 96 14.72 -6.46 24.48
C ASN A 96 13.41 -5.77 24.90
N ARG A 97 12.36 -5.81 24.06
CA ARG A 97 11.21 -4.88 24.11
C ARG A 97 11.64 -3.40 24.05
N ASN A 98 10.92 -2.58 23.29
CA ASN A 98 11.29 -1.17 23.07
C ASN A 98 10.13 -0.25 23.46
N TYR A 99 10.39 0.67 24.39
CA TYR A 99 9.45 1.67 24.89
C TYR A 99 9.65 3.07 24.28
N GLY A 100 10.50 3.16 23.26
CA GLY A 100 10.83 4.40 22.55
C GLY A 100 9.73 4.85 21.58
N ARG A 101 10.09 5.78 20.69
CA ARG A 101 9.16 6.47 19.77
C ARG A 101 8.27 5.55 18.93
N PHE A 102 8.72 4.34 18.61
CA PHE A 102 7.99 3.37 17.80
C PHE A 102 7.42 2.19 18.62
N ALA A 103 7.32 2.30 19.95
CA ALA A 103 6.89 1.22 20.83
C ALA A 103 5.57 0.55 20.38
N GLU A 104 4.54 1.35 20.08
CA GLU A 104 3.25 0.83 19.61
C GLU A 104 3.38 0.03 18.31
N MET A 105 4.22 0.50 17.37
CA MET A 105 4.44 -0.21 16.11
C MET A 105 5.20 -1.53 16.32
N TYR A 106 6.16 -1.56 17.25
CA TYR A 106 6.85 -2.79 17.63
C TYR A 106 5.92 -3.78 18.35
N ASP A 107 5.00 -3.30 19.17
CA ASP A 107 3.99 -4.15 19.82
C ASP A 107 3.06 -4.79 18.78
N ASP A 108 2.59 -4.02 17.80
CA ASP A 108 1.76 -4.54 16.71
C ASP A 108 2.53 -5.51 15.79
N LEU A 109 3.84 -5.27 15.61
CA LEU A 109 4.72 -6.20 14.91
C LEU A 109 4.82 -7.53 15.67
N ARG A 110 5.02 -7.53 17.00
CA ARG A 110 5.05 -8.77 17.81
C ARG A 110 3.74 -9.54 17.74
N LYS A 111 2.60 -8.85 17.88
CA LYS A 111 1.27 -9.47 17.71
C LYS A 111 1.08 -10.08 16.32
N SER A 112 1.72 -9.53 15.31
CA SER A 112 1.67 -10.08 13.94
C SER A 112 2.55 -11.32 13.80
N ALA A 113 3.72 -11.33 14.44
CA ALA A 113 4.63 -12.48 14.50
C ALA A 113 4.03 -13.67 15.28
N GLU A 114 3.30 -13.41 16.36
CA GLU A 114 2.61 -14.44 17.16
C GLU A 114 1.55 -15.25 16.38
N LYS A 115 1.13 -14.77 15.21
CA LYS A 115 0.18 -15.48 14.34
C LYS A 115 0.81 -16.64 13.56
N PHE A 116 2.13 -16.81 13.63
CA PHE A 116 2.87 -17.86 12.93
C PHE A 116 3.11 -19.03 13.89
N PRO A 117 2.50 -20.22 13.68
CA PRO A 117 2.60 -21.33 14.63
C PRO A 117 4.02 -21.83 14.87
N SER A 118 4.86 -21.78 13.83
CA SER A 118 6.28 -22.15 13.89
C SER A 118 7.20 -20.98 14.18
N GLY A 119 6.64 -19.82 14.55
CA GLY A 119 7.38 -18.63 14.96
C GLY A 119 7.96 -17.81 13.80
N VAL A 120 8.41 -16.61 14.17
CA VAL A 120 9.14 -15.68 13.32
C VAL A 120 10.42 -15.29 14.04
N THR A 121 11.56 -15.35 13.36
CA THR A 121 12.84 -14.80 13.85
C THR A 121 13.22 -13.56 13.05
N PHE A 122 14.05 -12.72 13.67
CA PHE A 122 14.53 -11.48 13.10
C PHE A 122 16.05 -11.48 13.13
N ASP A 123 16.64 -11.47 11.94
CA ASP A 123 18.08 -11.56 11.72
C ASP A 123 18.58 -10.23 11.18
N HIS A 124 19.65 -9.72 11.79
CA HIS A 124 20.36 -8.56 11.26
C HIS A 124 21.18 -8.95 10.04
N VAL A 125 21.11 -8.12 9.00
CA VAL A 125 21.99 -8.18 7.84
C VAL A 125 22.78 -6.88 7.73
N VAL A 126 24.05 -6.95 7.33
CA VAL A 126 24.86 -5.74 7.25
C VAL A 126 24.51 -4.97 5.97
N SER A 127 24.26 -3.67 6.12
CA SER A 127 23.96 -2.79 4.99
C SER A 127 25.20 -2.63 4.10
N HIS A 128 25.01 -2.70 2.77
CA HIS A 128 26.03 -2.45 1.75
C HIS A 128 27.25 -3.39 1.71
N GLU A 129 27.13 -4.61 2.24
CA GLU A 129 28.22 -5.61 2.21
C GLU A 129 28.03 -6.73 1.16
N GLY A 130 27.16 -6.55 0.16
CA GLY A 130 27.02 -7.51 -0.94
C GLY A 130 26.02 -8.64 -0.69
N GLU A 131 25.19 -8.58 0.36
CA GLU A 131 24.10 -9.54 0.53
C GLU A 131 22.97 -9.23 -0.45
N GLU A 132 22.94 -9.98 -1.56
CA GLU A 132 22.02 -9.80 -2.69
C GLU A 132 20.56 -9.62 -2.27
N GLY A 133 20.10 -10.36 -1.25
CA GLY A 133 18.74 -10.25 -0.75
C GLY A 133 18.41 -8.89 -0.14
N ASN A 134 19.35 -8.33 0.63
CA ASN A 134 19.20 -7.00 1.24
C ASN A 134 19.30 -5.91 0.17
N GLU A 135 20.24 -6.03 -0.76
CA GLU A 135 20.39 -5.10 -1.88
C GLU A 135 19.14 -5.03 -2.77
N GLU A 136 18.50 -6.17 -3.00
CA GLU A 136 17.28 -6.23 -3.79
C GLU A 136 16.07 -5.66 -3.03
N ALA A 137 16.01 -5.83 -1.70
CA ALA A 137 15.03 -5.14 -0.87
C ALA A 137 15.22 -3.61 -0.93
N ASP A 138 16.45 -3.10 -0.78
CA ASP A 138 16.77 -1.67 -0.94
C ASP A 138 16.41 -1.14 -2.32
N ARG A 139 16.73 -1.91 -3.37
CA ARG A 139 16.36 -1.58 -4.75
C ARG A 139 14.85 -1.43 -4.90
N LEU A 140 14.06 -2.38 -4.37
CA LEU A 140 12.60 -2.34 -4.40
C LEU A 140 12.04 -1.15 -3.63
N ALA A 141 12.57 -0.85 -2.43
CA ALA A 141 12.14 0.29 -1.62
C ALA A 141 12.39 1.62 -2.35
N ARG A 142 13.56 1.75 -2.96
CA ARG A 142 13.95 2.92 -3.77
C ARG A 142 13.10 3.05 -5.03
N MET A 143 12.85 1.96 -5.76
CA MET A 143 12.00 1.96 -6.95
C MET A 143 10.59 2.48 -6.65
N ALA A 144 10.01 2.09 -5.52
CA ALA A 144 8.69 2.51 -5.10
C ALA A 144 8.54 4.04 -5.01
N ILE A 145 9.56 4.71 -4.49
CA ILE A 145 9.60 6.17 -4.38
C ILE A 145 9.60 6.82 -5.76
N ASN A 146 10.39 6.28 -6.68
CA ASN A 146 10.58 6.83 -8.04
C ASN A 146 9.36 6.61 -8.95
N LEU A 147 8.68 5.47 -8.83
CA LEU A 147 7.48 5.17 -9.63
C LEU A 147 6.28 6.07 -9.27
N GLY A 148 6.18 6.54 -8.02
CA GLY A 148 5.19 7.56 -7.65
C GLY A 148 5.35 8.88 -8.41
N VAL A 149 6.56 9.19 -8.88
CA VAL A 149 6.90 10.43 -9.59
C VAL A 149 6.44 10.41 -11.04
N SER A 150 6.55 9.27 -11.72
CA SER A 150 6.25 9.10 -13.14
C SER A 150 4.75 9.12 -13.42
N ILE A 151 3.95 8.48 -12.58
CA ILE A 151 2.47 8.51 -12.67
C ILE A 151 1.94 9.96 -12.54
N ALA A 152 2.52 10.75 -11.63
CA ALA A 152 2.15 12.16 -11.45
C ALA A 152 2.59 13.08 -12.62
N LYS A 153 3.59 12.67 -13.43
CA LYS A 153 3.97 13.34 -14.68
C LYS A 153 3.00 12.97 -15.81
N SER A 154 2.67 11.69 -15.97
CA SER A 154 1.72 11.21 -16.99
C SER A 154 0.34 11.87 -16.86
N ARG A 155 -0.18 12.02 -15.63
CA ARG A 155 -1.48 12.67 -15.38
C ARG A 155 -1.51 14.17 -15.68
N ARG A 156 -0.35 14.84 -15.80
CA ARG A 156 -0.25 16.26 -16.17
C ARG A 156 -0.09 16.49 -17.68
N GLY A 157 0.24 15.45 -18.46
CA GLY A 157 0.45 15.55 -19.91
C GLY A 157 -0.78 15.38 -20.79
N HIS A 158 -1.96 15.08 -20.22
CA HIS A 158 -3.17 14.74 -20.99
C HIS A 158 -4.22 15.86 -21.08
N SER A 159 -3.76 17.12 -21.10
CA SER A 159 -4.58 18.27 -21.49
C SER A 159 -4.08 18.78 -22.84
N LEU A 160 -4.98 18.87 -23.82
CA LEU A 160 -4.80 19.39 -25.19
C LEU A 160 -4.34 18.38 -26.26
N ILE A 161 -5.28 17.53 -26.70
CA ILE A 161 -5.39 17.22 -28.14
C ILE A 161 -6.81 17.61 -28.55
N ARG A 162 -6.98 18.89 -28.91
CA ARG A 162 -8.17 19.39 -29.61
C ARG A 162 -7.86 19.24 -31.09
N SER A 163 -8.44 18.23 -31.73
CA SER A 163 -8.28 17.98 -33.17
C SER A 163 -8.71 19.22 -33.96
N LYS A 164 -7.76 19.80 -34.70
CA LYS A 164 -8.05 20.76 -35.77
C LYS A 164 -8.51 19.93 -36.98
N SER A 165 -9.81 19.95 -37.29
CA SER A 165 -10.30 19.44 -38.57
C SER A 165 -9.78 20.33 -39.70
N ALA A 166 -8.92 19.77 -40.55
CA ALA A 166 -8.47 20.39 -41.78
C ALA A 166 -9.58 20.34 -42.83
N HIS A 167 -9.81 21.50 -43.45
CA HIS A 167 -10.76 21.74 -44.53
C HIS A 167 -10.24 21.08 -45.82
N VAL A 168 -10.94 20.09 -46.35
CA VAL A 168 -10.67 19.51 -47.68
C VAL A 168 -11.89 19.73 -48.57
N LYS A 169 -11.71 20.54 -49.62
CA LYS A 169 -12.67 20.71 -50.72
C LYS A 169 -12.64 19.48 -51.61
N GLY A 170 -13.79 18.85 -51.82
CA GLY A 170 -13.96 17.76 -52.78
C GLY A 170 -15.41 17.70 -53.29
N ARG A 171 -15.58 17.96 -54.58
CA ARG A 171 -16.83 17.89 -55.35
C ARG A 171 -17.36 16.45 -55.40
N ARG A 172 -18.68 16.24 -55.34
CA ARG A 172 -19.53 15.73 -56.46
C ARG A 172 -20.96 15.30 -56.03
N SER A 173 -21.89 15.68 -56.91
CA SER A 173 -23.15 15.03 -57.33
C SER A 173 -24.33 14.82 -56.36
N ALA A 174 -25.46 15.36 -56.80
CA ALA A 174 -26.83 15.20 -56.29
C ALA A 174 -27.39 13.79 -56.49
N ILE A 175 -28.38 13.42 -55.65
CA ILE A 175 -29.64 12.73 -56.01
C ILE A 175 -30.61 12.93 -54.84
N ALA A 176 -31.82 13.38 -55.17
CA ALA A 176 -32.93 13.59 -54.24
C ALA A 176 -33.68 12.28 -53.92
N ARG A 177 -34.28 12.16 -52.73
CA ARG A 177 -35.68 11.72 -52.57
C ARG A 177 -36.23 11.87 -51.15
N ARG A 178 -37.55 11.97 -51.13
CA ARG A 178 -38.52 12.45 -50.12
C ARG A 178 -38.77 11.51 -48.91
N HIS A 179 -39.37 12.16 -47.91
CA HIS A 179 -40.37 11.68 -46.94
C HIS A 179 -39.92 10.96 -45.65
N GLY A 180 -40.48 11.41 -44.53
CA GLY A 180 -40.44 10.71 -43.25
C GLY A 180 -40.47 11.64 -42.04
N ARG A 181 -41.64 12.20 -41.73
CA ARG A 181 -41.94 12.90 -40.47
C ARG A 181 -42.08 11.84 -39.37
N MET A 182 -41.15 11.76 -38.42
CA MET A 182 -41.37 11.09 -37.14
C MET A 182 -40.78 11.92 -36.01
N THR A 183 -41.64 12.20 -35.04
CA THR A 183 -41.37 12.91 -33.79
C THR A 183 -40.47 12.06 -32.91
N ASP A 184 -39.28 12.55 -32.59
CA ASP A 184 -38.41 11.90 -31.59
C ASP A 184 -38.45 12.66 -30.28
N VAL A 185 -38.88 11.95 -29.24
CA VAL A 185 -39.08 12.43 -27.88
C VAL A 185 -37.71 12.68 -27.26
N ARG A 186 -37.44 13.94 -26.94
CA ARG A 186 -36.20 14.35 -26.26
C ARG A 186 -36.20 13.78 -24.83
N VAL A 187 -35.57 12.62 -24.62
CA VAL A 187 -35.29 12.08 -23.28
C VAL A 187 -34.25 12.97 -22.61
N VAL A 188 -34.68 13.69 -21.57
CA VAL A 188 -33.81 14.50 -20.71
C VAL A 188 -33.14 13.56 -19.70
N PRO A 189 -31.81 13.46 -19.62
CA PRO A 189 -31.16 12.65 -18.60
C PRO A 189 -31.34 13.31 -17.22
N SER A 190 -31.86 12.53 -16.26
CA SER A 190 -31.99 12.92 -14.86
C SER A 190 -30.63 13.30 -14.25
N PRO A 191 -30.57 14.31 -13.37
CA PRO A 191 -29.32 14.81 -12.82
C PRO A 191 -28.64 13.75 -11.92
N VAL A 192 -27.45 13.30 -12.31
CA VAL A 192 -26.60 12.44 -11.49
C VAL A 192 -26.12 13.22 -10.26
N PRO A 193 -26.34 12.74 -9.03
CA PRO A 193 -26.01 13.49 -7.83
C PRO A 193 -24.49 13.61 -7.64
N ASN A 194 -24.05 14.85 -7.42
CA ASN A 194 -22.65 15.19 -7.22
C ASN A 194 -22.04 14.44 -6.01
N ARG A 195 -21.14 13.50 -6.29
CA ARG A 195 -20.48 12.57 -5.33
C ARG A 195 -19.85 13.28 -4.12
N ARG A 196 -19.43 14.54 -4.28
CA ARG A 196 -18.88 15.37 -3.19
C ARG A 196 -19.93 15.75 -2.13
N LYS A 197 -21.19 15.98 -2.50
CA LYS A 197 -22.27 16.29 -1.55
C LYS A 197 -22.69 15.06 -0.74
N VAL A 198 -22.66 13.87 -1.35
CA VAL A 198 -22.99 12.60 -0.69
C VAL A 198 -21.98 12.27 0.41
N ASN A 199 -20.67 12.45 0.14
CA ASN A 199 -19.63 12.19 1.13
C ASN A 199 -19.66 13.17 2.32
N LYS A 200 -20.02 14.44 2.09
CA LYS A 200 -20.17 15.44 3.17
C LYS A 200 -21.32 15.08 4.12
N ARG A 201 -22.45 14.58 3.60
CA ARG A 201 -23.59 14.12 4.42
C ARG A 201 -23.27 12.85 5.21
N LYS A 202 -22.57 11.88 4.61
CA LYS A 202 -22.13 10.66 5.32
C LYS A 202 -21.18 10.98 6.48
N ARG A 203 -20.23 11.89 6.27
CA ARG A 203 -19.27 12.32 7.31
C ARG A 203 -19.94 13.09 8.44
N ALA A 204 -20.93 13.94 8.14
CA ALA A 204 -21.72 14.65 9.15
C ALA A 204 -22.55 13.69 10.03
N LYS A 205 -23.15 12.64 9.43
CA LYS A 205 -23.90 11.62 10.18
C LYS A 205 -22.99 10.81 11.12
N ALA A 206 -21.81 10.41 10.64
CA ALA A 206 -20.83 9.69 11.46
C ALA A 206 -20.34 10.50 12.66
N ASN A 207 -20.01 11.79 12.45
CA ASN A 207 -19.57 12.67 13.54
C ASN A 207 -20.66 12.93 14.58
N ARG A 208 -21.93 13.00 14.17
CA ARG A 208 -23.05 13.16 15.11
C ARG A 208 -23.23 11.93 16.01
N ILE A 209 -23.12 10.73 15.44
CA ILE A 209 -23.22 9.47 16.19
C ILE A 209 -22.06 9.37 17.19
N ALA A 210 -20.83 9.67 16.76
CA ALA A 210 -19.67 9.64 17.65
C ALA A 210 -19.81 10.61 18.84
N ASN A 211 -20.32 11.82 18.60
CA ASN A 211 -20.54 12.80 19.67
C ASN A 211 -21.67 12.39 20.63
N GLU A 212 -22.76 11.81 20.14
CA GLU A 212 -23.85 11.30 20.99
C GLU A 212 -23.39 10.09 21.84
N SER A 213 -22.52 9.22 21.30
CA SER A 213 -21.91 8.12 22.05
C SER A 213 -20.94 8.61 23.14
N ALA A 214 -20.13 9.63 22.84
CA ALA A 214 -19.21 10.22 23.81
C ALA A 214 -19.95 10.92 24.96
N LEU A 215 -21.03 11.64 24.65
CA LEU A 215 -21.88 12.28 25.67
C LEU A 215 -22.59 11.26 26.58
N ARG A 216 -23.06 10.14 26.02
CA ARG A 216 -23.65 9.04 26.81
C ARG A 216 -22.63 8.39 27.75
N PHE A 217 -21.40 8.18 27.28
CA PHE A 217 -20.32 7.63 28.10
C PHE A 217 -19.97 8.57 29.26
N MET A 218 -19.82 9.86 28.99
CA MET A 218 -19.53 10.87 30.03
C MET A 218 -20.65 11.01 31.06
N ASN A 219 -21.92 10.88 30.66
CA ASN A 219 -23.04 10.92 31.60
C ASN A 219 -23.14 9.67 32.48
N ASN A 220 -22.65 8.51 32.01
CA ASN A 220 -22.62 7.29 32.81
C ASN A 220 -21.50 7.30 33.86
N GLN A 221 -20.40 8.01 33.61
CA GLN A 221 -19.29 8.16 34.56
C GLN A 221 -19.58 9.15 35.70
N LYS A 222 -20.63 9.97 35.58
CA LYS A 222 -21.05 10.94 36.62
C LYS A 222 -22.16 10.42 37.53
N LYS A 223 -22.67 9.21 37.29
CA LYS A 223 -23.76 8.57 38.05
C LYS A 223 -23.31 7.43 38.97
N ASN A 224 -22.01 7.19 39.05
CA ASN A 224 -21.38 6.29 40.02
C ASN A 224 -20.54 7.11 41.01
#